data_AF-A0A2E9NIQ4-F1
#
_entry.id   AF-A0A2E9NIQ4-F1
#
_cell.length_a   1.000
_cell.length_b   1.000
_cell.length_c   1.000
_cell.angle_alpha   90.00
_cell.angle_beta   90.00
_cell.angle_gamma   90.00
#
_symmetry.space_group_name_H-M   'P 1'
#
loop_
_entity.id
_entity.type
_entity.pdbx_description
1 polymer ?
#
loop_
_entity_poly.entity_id
_entity_poly.type
_entity_poly.pdbx_seq_one_letter_code
_entity_poly.pdbx_strand_id
1 'polypeptide(L)'
;MTRSRAPPSAARGAASGGISPLIRGSSYSTSPLLDTHRSGHHAVVTKFGEDSPGESNTERDRLAQIRRLDRSSLGDAPDDDPPPTRRGPAPAPGIAELVELKAASPDLASAVDLQIELLTIEHRIQARVSLPTLDLDADTVAVALARGLPLLRFEQIPLDWSDVRLAVREIADALRRHDAIDADDYATAQILSHRGHDLESLAAAWYAGPAALARLDAPPPEMLAELIGLALRPSLRRCADAFGRAVDWSSWRRGRCPLCGGEPELATITPDAQRLLICGRCHARWPFHDYACPHCDNADKARITSFASRDGRYRLYGCDGCRRYLKAYDARQGTRPALVHVDSIATLPLDAAALQRGYQA
;
A
#
# COMPACT_ATOMS: atom_id res chain seq x y z
N MET A 1 1.79 -61.16 38.52
CA MET A 1 0.70 -61.07 37.53
C MET A 1 -0.36 -60.11 38.05
N THR A 2 -0.18 -58.82 37.77
CA THR A 2 -1.05 -57.74 38.25
C THR A 2 -1.70 -57.08 37.03
N ARG A 3 -3.02 -57.28 36.90
CA ARG A 3 -3.85 -56.73 35.83
C ARG A 3 -4.07 -55.23 36.08
N SER A 4 -3.60 -54.39 35.16
CA SER A 4 -3.90 -52.96 35.15
C SER A 4 -5.05 -52.66 34.19
N ARG A 5 -6.04 -51.91 34.68
CA ARG A 5 -7.25 -51.44 34.00
C ARG A 5 -6.90 -50.30 33.03
N ALA A 6 -7.44 -50.37 31.81
CA ALA A 6 -7.52 -49.23 30.91
C ALA A 6 -8.76 -48.35 31.24
N PRO A 7 -8.67 -47.02 31.10
CA PRO A 7 -9.83 -46.15 30.94
C PRO A 7 -9.94 -45.57 29.50
N PRO A 8 -11.08 -44.95 29.13
CA PRO A 8 -11.65 -45.05 27.79
C PRO A 8 -11.29 -43.91 26.83
N SER A 9 -11.40 -44.25 25.55
CA SER A 9 -11.42 -43.36 24.39
C SER A 9 -12.48 -42.27 24.51
N ALA A 10 -12.06 -41.01 24.35
CA ALA A 10 -12.94 -39.89 24.02
C ALA A 10 -12.42 -39.22 22.75
N ALA A 11 -13.02 -39.59 21.62
CA ALA A 11 -12.94 -38.84 20.38
C ALA A 11 -13.68 -37.51 20.55
N ARG A 12 -12.98 -36.40 20.33
CA ARG A 12 -13.51 -35.06 19.97
C ARG A 12 -12.33 -34.22 19.45
N GLY A 13 -11.96 -34.44 18.19
CA GLY A 13 -11.09 -33.53 17.45
C GLY A 13 -11.94 -32.44 16.81
N ALA A 14 -12.12 -31.32 17.53
CA ALA A 14 -12.73 -30.12 17.00
C ALA A 14 -11.74 -29.42 16.06
N ALA A 15 -12.23 -29.07 14.87
CA ALA A 15 -11.53 -28.28 13.88
C ALA A 15 -11.14 -26.91 14.45
N SER A 16 -9.84 -26.70 14.69
CA SER A 16 -9.25 -25.37 14.85
C SER A 16 -8.94 -24.83 13.46
N GLY A 17 -9.92 -24.15 12.86
CA GLY A 17 -9.75 -23.34 11.67
C GLY A 17 -8.91 -22.10 12.00
N GLY A 18 -7.59 -22.28 12.02
CA GLY A 18 -6.64 -21.17 12.06
C GLY A 18 -6.75 -20.36 10.77
N ILE A 19 -6.81 -19.03 10.92
CA ILE A 19 -6.80 -18.10 9.79
C ILE A 19 -5.56 -18.40 8.94
N SER A 20 -5.83 -18.62 7.64
CA SER A 20 -4.85 -19.05 6.65
C SER A 20 -3.60 -18.15 6.61
N PRO A 21 -2.44 -18.65 6.15
CA PRO A 21 -1.17 -17.92 5.99
C PRO A 21 -1.22 -16.74 4.99
N LEU A 22 -2.40 -16.30 4.59
CA LEU A 22 -2.69 -15.34 3.53
C LEU A 22 -2.52 -13.87 3.95
N ILE A 23 -2.35 -13.57 5.25
CA ILE A 23 -1.93 -12.24 5.73
C ILE A 23 -0.39 -12.09 5.69
N ARG A 24 0.36 -13.20 5.52
CA ARG A 24 1.84 -13.21 5.46
C ARG A 24 2.40 -12.82 4.08
N GLY A 25 1.63 -12.10 3.27
CA GLY A 25 1.90 -11.82 1.86
C GLY A 25 2.90 -10.68 1.59
N SER A 26 3.69 -10.24 2.57
CA SER A 26 4.75 -9.25 2.37
C SER A 26 6.08 -9.90 2.73
N SER A 27 6.56 -10.77 1.84
CA SER A 27 7.86 -11.40 2.00
C SER A 27 8.94 -10.48 1.44
N TYR A 28 9.70 -9.87 2.35
CA TYR A 28 11.02 -9.34 2.07
C TYR A 28 11.98 -10.48 1.69
N SER A 29 11.87 -10.99 0.46
CA SER A 29 12.74 -12.04 -0.04
C SER A 29 14.01 -11.45 -0.66
N THR A 30 15.15 -11.88 -0.11
CA THR A 30 16.50 -11.52 -0.52
C THR A 30 16.89 -12.25 -1.80
N SER A 31 17.35 -11.51 -2.81
CA SER A 31 18.27 -12.04 -3.82
C SER A 31 19.31 -10.98 -4.19
N PRO A 32 20.61 -11.29 -4.06
CA PRO A 32 21.69 -10.49 -4.60
C PRO A 32 21.95 -10.87 -6.06
N LEU A 33 22.83 -10.11 -6.72
CA LEU A 33 23.40 -10.25 -8.08
C LEU A 33 22.75 -9.32 -9.13
N LEU A 34 23.46 -8.67 -10.05
CA LEU A 34 24.77 -7.99 -10.15
C LEU A 34 24.79 -7.41 -11.59
N ASP A 35 25.45 -6.27 -11.76
CA ASP A 35 26.06 -5.72 -12.98
C ASP A 35 25.28 -5.71 -14.31
N THR A 36 24.87 -4.50 -14.72
CA THR A 36 24.50 -4.21 -16.12
C THR A 36 25.69 -3.62 -16.88
N HIS A 37 26.21 -4.44 -17.79
CA HIS A 37 27.06 -3.99 -18.89
C HIS A 37 26.30 -3.02 -19.79
N ARG A 38 26.87 -1.83 -19.96
CA ARG A 38 26.38 -0.72 -20.78
C ARG A 38 26.77 -0.97 -22.24
N SER A 39 25.80 -1.24 -23.12
CA SER A 39 25.98 -1.22 -24.57
C SER A 39 25.10 -0.13 -25.16
N GLY A 40 25.75 0.87 -25.78
CA GLY A 40 25.11 2.08 -26.26
C GLY A 40 24.42 1.91 -27.61
N HIS A 41 23.32 2.64 -27.79
CA HIS A 41 22.83 3.00 -29.11
C HIS A 41 22.39 4.48 -29.10
N HIS A 42 23.03 5.22 -30.01
CA HIS A 42 22.72 6.59 -30.38
C HIS A 42 21.31 6.68 -30.98
N ALA A 43 20.55 7.70 -30.57
CA ALA A 43 19.39 8.16 -31.31
C ALA A 43 19.54 9.65 -31.63
N VAL A 44 19.33 9.95 -32.90
CA VAL A 44 19.61 11.18 -33.62
C VAL A 44 18.56 12.25 -33.34
N VAL A 45 19.02 13.47 -33.13
CA VAL A 45 18.23 14.70 -33.02
C VAL A 45 17.77 15.12 -34.42
N THR A 46 16.47 15.33 -34.60
CA THR A 46 15.95 16.13 -35.73
C THR A 46 15.05 17.24 -35.20
N LYS A 47 15.35 18.44 -35.69
CA LYS A 47 14.90 19.76 -35.27
C LYS A 47 13.98 20.30 -36.37
N PHE A 48 12.75 20.68 -36.03
CA PHE A 48 11.85 21.55 -36.81
C PHE A 48 10.86 22.11 -35.76
N GLY A 49 10.50 23.38 -35.66
CA GLY A 49 10.58 24.55 -36.54
C GLY A 49 9.41 25.43 -36.07
N GLU A 50 9.69 26.68 -35.72
CA GLU A 50 8.77 27.67 -35.16
C GLU A 50 7.67 28.06 -36.17
N ASP A 51 6.43 28.32 -35.70
CA ASP A 51 5.76 29.63 -35.79
C ASP A 51 4.29 29.62 -35.27
N SER A 52 3.94 30.71 -34.57
CA SER A 52 2.70 31.00 -33.79
C SER A 52 1.53 31.51 -34.70
N PRO A 53 0.39 32.13 -34.24
CA PRO A 53 -0.14 32.41 -32.89
C PRO A 53 -1.68 32.23 -32.69
N GLY A 54 -2.18 32.39 -31.44
CA GLY A 54 -3.45 33.10 -31.22
C GLY A 54 -4.55 32.48 -30.35
N GLU A 55 -4.31 32.18 -29.06
CA GLU A 55 -5.40 31.99 -28.07
C GLU A 55 -4.95 32.50 -26.69
N SER A 56 -5.18 33.78 -26.38
CA SER A 56 -4.78 34.32 -25.06
C SER A 56 -5.74 35.34 -24.45
N ASN A 57 -7.02 35.38 -24.88
CA ASN A 57 -7.96 36.39 -24.38
C ASN A 57 -9.26 35.85 -23.75
N THR A 58 -9.44 34.52 -23.67
CA THR A 58 -10.65 33.91 -23.08
C THR A 58 -10.43 33.35 -21.66
N GLU A 59 -9.18 33.13 -21.26
CA GLU A 59 -8.85 32.50 -19.97
C GLU A 59 -8.66 33.52 -18.83
N ARG A 60 -8.23 34.75 -19.16
CA ARG A 60 -8.17 35.87 -18.19
C ARG A 60 -9.56 36.35 -17.76
N ASP A 61 -10.54 36.35 -18.67
CA ASP A 61 -11.90 36.79 -18.36
C ASP A 61 -12.66 35.81 -17.46
N ARG A 62 -12.39 34.50 -17.58
CA ARG A 62 -12.96 33.47 -16.68
C ARG A 62 -12.42 33.56 -15.25
N LEU A 63 -11.16 33.95 -15.08
CA LEU A 63 -10.53 34.11 -13.76
C LEU A 63 -10.96 35.40 -13.05
N ALA A 64 -11.41 36.42 -13.78
CA ALA A 64 -11.92 37.67 -13.20
C ALA A 64 -13.35 37.54 -12.63
N GLN A 65 -14.17 36.61 -13.12
CA GLN A 65 -15.56 36.42 -12.69
C GLN A 65 -15.70 35.63 -11.37
N ILE A 66 -14.65 34.97 -10.89
CA ILE A 66 -14.67 34.17 -9.65
C ILE A 66 -14.49 35.05 -8.39
N ARG A 67 -14.16 36.34 -8.53
CA ARG A 67 -14.02 37.28 -7.41
C ARG A 67 -15.02 38.42 -7.48
N ARG A 68 -16.29 38.12 -7.21
CA ARG A 68 -17.30 39.05 -6.64
C ARG A 68 -18.60 38.29 -6.40
N LEU A 69 -18.65 37.50 -5.33
CA LEU A 69 -19.92 37.17 -4.70
C LEU A 69 -20.19 38.28 -3.68
N ASP A 70 -21.14 39.14 -4.02
CA ASP A 70 -21.63 40.22 -3.16
C ASP A 70 -22.42 39.59 -1.99
N ARG A 71 -21.96 39.84 -0.75
CA ARG A 71 -22.58 39.32 0.48
C ARG A 71 -23.93 39.98 0.79
N SER A 72 -24.37 40.95 0.00
CA SER A 72 -25.61 41.69 0.25
C SER A 72 -26.89 41.04 -0.30
N SER A 73 -26.80 39.93 -1.05
CA SER A 73 -27.96 39.26 -1.66
C SER A 73 -28.49 38.01 -0.94
N LEU A 74 -28.00 37.69 0.27
CA LEU A 74 -28.56 36.61 1.10
C LEU A 74 -29.66 37.21 1.98
N GLY A 75 -30.91 37.14 1.50
CA GLY A 75 -32.08 37.45 2.32
C GLY A 75 -32.28 36.42 3.44
N ASP A 76 -32.80 36.88 4.57
CA ASP A 76 -33.12 36.06 5.74
C ASP A 76 -34.10 34.93 5.37
N ALA A 77 -33.64 33.69 5.46
CA ALA A 77 -34.49 32.51 5.33
C ALA A 77 -35.18 32.22 6.67
N PRO A 78 -36.47 31.81 6.68
CA PRO A 78 -37.20 31.52 7.91
C PRO A 78 -36.62 30.31 8.65
N ASP A 79 -36.53 30.46 9.97
CA ASP A 79 -35.81 29.63 10.96
C ASP A 79 -36.60 28.36 11.35
N ASP A 80 -36.84 27.47 10.38
CA ASP A 80 -37.58 26.19 10.58
C ASP A 80 -36.75 24.93 10.25
N ASP A 81 -35.42 25.06 10.07
CA ASP A 81 -34.56 23.89 9.85
C ASP A 81 -34.23 23.22 11.20
N PRO A 82 -34.58 21.93 11.41
CA PRO A 82 -34.19 21.21 12.62
C PRO A 82 -32.67 21.18 12.73
N PRO A 83 -32.11 21.29 13.95
CA PRO A 83 -30.67 21.42 14.15
C PRO A 83 -29.94 20.25 13.47
N PRO A 84 -28.82 20.51 12.78
CA PRO A 84 -28.09 19.47 12.08
C PRO A 84 -27.71 18.39 13.09
N THR A 85 -28.30 17.20 12.91
CA THR A 85 -27.90 16.03 13.68
C THR A 85 -26.39 15.89 13.57
N ARG A 86 -25.68 15.81 14.70
CA ARG A 86 -24.23 15.53 14.70
C ARG A 86 -24.03 14.17 14.02
N ARG A 87 -23.84 14.16 12.70
CA ARG A 87 -23.24 13.02 12.01
C ARG A 87 -21.88 12.83 12.67
N GLY A 88 -21.66 11.66 13.26
CA GLY A 88 -20.34 11.27 13.73
C GLY A 88 -19.31 11.39 12.59
N PRO A 89 -18.01 11.32 12.90
CA PRO A 89 -16.97 11.33 11.87
C PRO A 89 -17.32 10.32 10.77
N ALA A 90 -17.22 10.74 9.51
CA ALA A 90 -17.46 9.84 8.39
C ALA A 90 -16.52 8.63 8.50
N PRO A 91 -17.00 7.40 8.20
CA PRO A 91 -16.15 6.22 8.24
C PRO A 91 -14.97 6.37 7.26
N ALA A 92 -13.85 5.72 7.57
CA ALA A 92 -12.68 5.74 6.70
C ALA A 92 -13.05 5.26 5.27
N PRO A 93 -12.54 5.90 4.20
CA PRO A 93 -12.78 5.44 2.84
C PRO A 93 -12.35 3.98 2.66
N GLY A 94 -13.23 3.13 2.10
CA GLY A 94 -13.00 1.69 1.96
C GLY A 94 -13.77 0.81 2.95
N ILE A 95 -14.28 1.34 4.07
CA ILE A 95 -15.04 0.54 5.05
C ILE A 95 -16.34 0.02 4.45
N ALA A 96 -17.07 0.84 3.67
CA ALA A 96 -18.32 0.42 3.04
C ALA A 96 -18.07 -0.75 2.08
N GLU A 97 -17.02 -0.66 1.26
CA GLU A 97 -16.62 -1.70 0.32
C GLU A 97 -16.14 -2.97 1.02
N LEU A 98 -15.48 -2.86 2.17
CA LEU A 98 -15.16 -4.01 3.02
C LEU A 98 -16.43 -4.68 3.56
N VAL A 99 -17.41 -3.91 4.05
CA VAL A 99 -18.69 -4.46 4.52
C VAL A 99 -19.44 -5.17 3.40
N GLU A 100 -19.49 -4.59 2.20
CA GLU A 100 -20.05 -5.24 1.02
C GLU A 100 -19.30 -6.53 0.66
N LEU A 101 -17.96 -6.50 0.69
CA LEU A 101 -17.13 -7.68 0.44
C LEU A 101 -17.43 -8.80 1.45
N LYS A 102 -17.58 -8.46 2.73
CA LYS A 102 -17.95 -9.42 3.79
C LYS A 102 -19.29 -10.09 3.50
N ALA A 103 -20.29 -9.31 3.08
CA ALA A 103 -21.62 -9.83 2.74
C ALA A 103 -21.57 -10.73 1.49
N ALA A 104 -20.79 -10.34 0.48
CA ALA A 104 -20.66 -11.09 -0.78
C ALA A 104 -19.75 -12.33 -0.67
N SER A 105 -18.85 -12.38 0.30
CA SER A 105 -17.87 -13.46 0.46
C SER A 105 -17.66 -13.81 1.94
N PRO A 106 -18.58 -14.61 2.54
CA PRO A 106 -18.53 -14.96 3.96
C PRO A 106 -17.23 -15.65 4.40
N ASP A 107 -16.58 -16.40 3.50
CA ASP A 107 -15.29 -17.06 3.77
C ASP A 107 -14.15 -16.05 4.07
N LEU A 108 -14.29 -14.80 3.63
CA LEU A 108 -13.34 -13.71 3.89
C LEU A 108 -13.70 -12.89 5.14
N ALA A 109 -14.78 -13.22 5.84
CA ALA A 109 -15.34 -12.38 6.91
C ALA A 109 -14.32 -12.03 8.00
N SER A 110 -13.53 -12.99 8.47
CA SER A 110 -12.52 -12.76 9.50
C SER A 110 -11.40 -11.83 9.03
N ALA A 111 -10.92 -12.00 7.77
CA ALA A 111 -9.92 -11.12 7.20
C ALA A 111 -10.46 -9.70 6.99
N VAL A 112 -11.72 -9.58 6.59
CA VAL A 112 -12.40 -8.28 6.49
C VAL A 112 -12.53 -7.60 7.84
N ASP A 113 -12.91 -8.33 8.90
CA ASP A 113 -13.08 -7.76 10.23
C ASP A 113 -11.78 -7.18 10.78
N LEU A 114 -10.68 -7.93 10.66
CA LEU A 114 -9.35 -7.41 10.99
C LEU A 114 -9.01 -6.18 10.14
N GLN A 115 -9.24 -6.23 8.83
CA GLN A 115 -8.88 -5.14 7.93
C GLN A 115 -9.68 -3.85 8.19
N ILE A 116 -10.97 -3.95 8.52
CA ILE A 116 -11.78 -2.80 8.93
C ILE A 116 -11.16 -2.13 10.15
N GLU A 117 -10.69 -2.93 11.09
CA GLU A 117 -10.09 -2.45 12.32
C GLU A 117 -8.74 -1.75 12.08
N LEU A 118 -7.85 -2.39 11.31
CA LEU A 118 -6.57 -1.82 10.91
C LEU A 118 -6.76 -0.51 10.14
N LEU A 119 -7.72 -0.47 9.21
CA LEU A 119 -8.04 0.73 8.44
C LEU A 119 -8.59 1.85 9.33
N THR A 120 -9.37 1.51 10.36
CA THR A 120 -9.90 2.48 11.33
C THR A 120 -8.76 3.10 12.15
N ILE A 121 -7.82 2.26 12.63
CA ILE A 121 -6.63 2.72 13.36
C ILE A 121 -5.78 3.62 12.46
N GLU A 122 -5.45 3.16 11.25
CA GLU A 122 -4.64 3.90 10.27
C GLU A 122 -5.24 5.28 9.97
N HIS A 123 -6.55 5.33 9.67
CA HIS A 123 -7.22 6.58 9.32
C HIS A 123 -7.23 7.58 10.48
N ARG A 124 -7.49 7.11 11.71
CA ARG A 124 -7.48 7.95 12.91
C ARG A 124 -6.10 8.54 13.17
N ILE A 125 -5.04 7.76 13.01
CA ILE A 125 -3.66 8.23 13.22
C ILE A 125 -3.25 9.17 12.09
N GLN A 126 -3.56 8.83 10.83
CA GLN A 126 -3.26 9.68 9.67
C GLN A 126 -3.90 11.07 9.77
N ALA A 127 -5.06 11.20 10.43
CA ALA A 127 -5.71 12.49 10.68
C ALA A 127 -4.90 13.42 11.60
N ARG A 128 -3.99 12.88 12.42
CA ARG A 128 -3.10 13.63 13.34
C ARG A 128 -1.74 13.93 12.72
N VAL A 129 -1.33 13.16 11.71
CA VAL A 129 -0.03 13.35 11.06
C VAL A 129 -0.01 14.63 10.23
N SER A 130 0.96 15.48 10.51
CA SER A 130 1.22 16.71 9.76
C SER A 130 1.64 16.41 8.31
N LEU A 131 1.28 17.30 7.39
CA LEU A 131 1.83 17.23 6.04
C LEU A 131 3.33 17.53 6.09
N PRO A 132 4.17 16.73 5.40
CA PRO A 132 5.60 17.00 5.36
C PRO A 132 5.87 18.31 4.62
N THR A 133 6.84 19.08 5.09
CA THR A 133 7.38 20.21 4.33
C THR A 133 8.17 19.66 3.15
N LEU A 134 7.76 20.04 1.95
CA LEU A 134 8.43 19.66 0.70
C LEU A 134 9.37 20.79 0.28
N ASP A 135 10.67 20.54 0.41
CA ASP A 135 11.68 21.33 -0.28
C ASP A 135 12.16 20.55 -1.50
N LEU A 136 11.49 20.78 -2.64
CA LEU A 136 11.70 20.05 -3.89
C LEU A 136 12.31 20.97 -4.92
N ASP A 137 13.62 20.91 -5.03
CA ASP A 137 14.34 21.45 -6.17
C ASP A 137 14.12 20.55 -7.40
N ALA A 138 13.69 21.15 -8.52
CA ALA A 138 13.32 20.41 -9.73
C ALA A 138 14.50 19.64 -10.32
N ASP A 139 15.72 20.21 -10.26
CA ASP A 139 16.93 19.55 -10.75
C ASP A 139 17.28 18.34 -9.88
N THR A 140 17.18 18.47 -8.56
CA THR A 140 17.37 17.38 -7.59
C THR A 140 16.39 16.23 -7.85
N VAL A 141 15.11 16.55 -8.09
CA VAL A 141 14.10 15.55 -8.43
C VAL A 141 14.44 14.86 -9.75
N ALA A 142 14.76 15.61 -10.80
CA ALA A 142 15.12 15.06 -12.11
C ALA A 142 16.34 14.13 -12.03
N VAL A 143 17.38 14.53 -11.29
CA VAL A 143 18.60 13.72 -11.07
C VAL A 143 18.28 12.43 -10.33
N ALA A 144 17.48 12.48 -9.26
CA ALA A 144 17.10 11.29 -8.50
C ALA A 144 16.27 10.31 -9.36
N LEU A 145 15.29 10.82 -10.12
CA LEU A 145 14.48 10.02 -11.04
C LEU A 145 15.34 9.38 -12.13
N ALA A 146 16.26 10.14 -12.75
CA ALA A 146 17.17 9.60 -13.76
C ALA A 146 18.05 8.48 -13.19
N ARG A 147 18.56 8.64 -11.97
CA ARG A 147 19.43 7.66 -11.29
C ARG A 147 18.70 6.48 -10.68
N GLY A 148 17.37 6.52 -10.58
CA GLY A 148 16.62 5.43 -9.96
C GLY A 148 16.65 5.42 -8.45
N LEU A 149 16.79 6.60 -7.85
CA LEU A 149 16.80 6.76 -6.41
C LEU A 149 15.42 7.20 -5.92
N PRO A 150 14.93 6.65 -4.80
CA PRO A 150 13.71 7.13 -4.16
C PRO A 150 13.89 8.56 -3.65
N LEU A 151 12.84 9.39 -3.76
CA LEU A 151 12.89 10.80 -3.35
C LEU A 151 12.77 11.02 -1.85
N LEU A 152 12.02 10.17 -1.15
CA LEU A 152 11.79 10.29 0.28
C LEU A 152 12.93 9.59 1.02
N ARG A 153 13.57 10.31 1.93
CA ARG A 153 14.49 9.75 2.94
C ARG A 153 13.76 9.55 4.25
N PHE A 154 14.28 8.67 5.10
CA PHE A 154 13.65 8.35 6.38
C PHE A 154 13.50 9.58 7.28
N GLU A 155 14.52 10.44 7.33
CA GLU A 155 14.57 11.63 8.19
C GLU A 155 13.57 12.72 7.76
N GLN A 156 13.00 12.61 6.56
CA GLN A 156 12.01 13.55 6.04
C GLN A 156 10.57 13.11 6.35
N ILE A 157 10.39 11.93 6.94
CA ILE A 157 9.06 11.43 7.29
C ILE A 157 8.60 12.16 8.56
N PRO A 158 7.39 12.77 8.58
CA PRO A 158 6.88 13.46 9.76
C PRO A 158 6.39 12.42 10.78
N LEU A 159 7.32 11.89 11.57
CA LEU A 159 7.05 10.90 12.61
C LEU A 159 6.88 11.61 13.96
N ASP A 160 5.69 11.50 14.53
CA ASP A 160 5.48 11.69 15.96
C ASP A 160 5.61 10.31 16.64
N TRP A 161 6.68 10.11 17.39
CA TRP A 161 6.95 8.82 18.02
C TRP A 161 5.88 8.39 19.05
N SER A 162 5.10 9.32 19.60
CA SER A 162 3.96 8.97 20.45
C SER A 162 2.83 8.37 19.64
N ASP A 163 2.55 8.90 18.45
CA ASP A 163 1.58 8.34 17.53
C ASP A 163 2.06 7.01 16.93
N VAL A 164 3.35 6.85 16.64
CA VAL A 164 3.91 5.56 16.18
C VAL A 164 3.79 4.49 17.28
N ARG A 165 4.12 4.81 18.54
CA ARG A 165 3.95 3.87 19.67
C ARG A 165 2.49 3.49 19.89
N LEU A 166 1.58 4.46 19.75
CA LEU A 166 0.14 4.21 19.80
C LEU A 166 -0.28 3.26 18.67
N ALA A 167 0.17 3.50 17.43
CA ALA A 167 -0.10 2.64 16.29
C ALA A 167 0.37 1.20 16.53
N VAL A 168 1.63 1.02 16.97
CA VAL A 168 2.22 -0.28 17.27
C VAL A 168 1.34 -1.07 18.25
N ARG A 169 0.95 -0.44 19.36
CA ARG A 169 0.11 -1.09 20.38
C ARG A 169 -1.26 -1.47 19.84
N GLU A 170 -1.97 -0.53 19.23
CA GLU A 170 -3.35 -0.79 18.77
C GLU A 170 -3.40 -1.80 17.63
N ILE A 171 -2.42 -1.77 16.72
CA ILE A 171 -2.28 -2.76 15.65
C ILE A 171 -1.95 -4.13 16.25
N ALA A 172 -1.04 -4.21 17.23
CA ALA A 172 -0.76 -5.46 17.94
C ALA A 172 -2.00 -6.04 18.62
N ASP A 173 -2.79 -5.19 19.30
CA ASP A 173 -4.04 -5.60 19.96
C ASP A 173 -5.07 -6.11 18.95
N ALA A 174 -5.22 -5.43 17.80
CA ALA A 174 -6.09 -5.85 16.71
C ALA A 174 -5.65 -7.21 16.16
N LEU A 175 -4.39 -7.33 15.77
CA LEU A 175 -3.82 -8.57 15.24
C LEU A 175 -3.98 -9.73 16.24
N ARG A 176 -3.75 -9.49 17.54
CA ARG A 176 -3.89 -10.53 18.57
C ARG A 176 -5.34 -10.97 18.75
N ARG A 177 -6.31 -10.05 18.71
CA ARG A 177 -7.74 -10.36 18.83
C ARG A 177 -8.28 -11.18 17.66
N HIS A 178 -7.70 -11.00 16.48
CA HIS A 178 -8.02 -11.77 15.28
C HIS A 178 -7.05 -12.93 15.04
N ASP A 179 -6.29 -13.36 16.06
CA ASP A 179 -5.34 -14.48 16.00
C ASP A 179 -4.34 -14.43 14.82
N ALA A 180 -3.98 -13.21 14.38
CA ALA A 180 -3.05 -12.96 13.28
C ALA A 180 -1.57 -12.93 13.74
N ILE A 181 -1.34 -12.81 15.05
CA ILE A 181 -0.02 -12.89 15.69
C ILE A 181 -0.07 -13.78 16.93
N ASP A 182 1.04 -14.42 17.25
CA ASP A 182 1.16 -15.25 18.46
C ASP A 182 1.40 -14.42 19.73
N ALA A 183 1.45 -15.09 20.88
CA ALA A 183 1.60 -14.44 22.17
C ALA A 183 2.98 -13.82 22.38
N ASP A 184 4.03 -14.39 21.79
CA ASP A 184 5.42 -13.95 21.96
C ASP A 184 5.69 -12.71 21.10
N ASP A 185 5.23 -12.72 19.84
CA ASP A 185 5.26 -11.56 18.95
C ASP A 185 4.44 -10.40 19.52
N TYR A 186 3.25 -10.70 20.07
CA TYR A 186 2.42 -9.70 20.74
C TYR A 186 3.13 -9.09 21.97
N ALA A 187 3.71 -9.91 22.85
CA ALA A 187 4.44 -9.42 24.01
C ALA A 187 5.63 -8.53 23.60
N THR A 188 6.33 -8.92 22.54
CA THR A 188 7.45 -8.14 21.98
C THR A 188 6.98 -6.78 21.46
N ALA A 189 5.87 -6.74 20.70
CA ALA A 189 5.27 -5.50 20.22
C ALA A 189 4.85 -4.57 21.37
N GLN A 190 4.29 -5.12 22.46
CA GLN A 190 3.94 -4.32 23.63
C GLN A 190 5.18 -3.72 24.30
N ILE A 191 6.26 -4.49 24.47
CA ILE A 191 7.53 -3.97 25.03
C ILE A 191 8.09 -2.83 24.17
N LEU A 192 8.10 -2.99 22.84
CA LEU A 192 8.56 -1.97 21.90
C LEU A 192 7.70 -0.71 21.95
N SER A 193 6.39 -0.85 22.13
CA SER A 193 5.48 0.30 22.30
C SER A 193 5.77 1.11 23.58
N HIS A 194 6.43 0.50 24.57
CA HIS A 194 6.82 1.15 25.83
C HIS A 194 8.26 1.68 25.83
N ARG A 195 9.21 1.01 25.16
CA ARG A 195 10.63 1.38 25.09
C ARG A 195 10.95 2.15 23.80
N GLY A 196 10.70 3.46 23.83
CA GLY A 196 10.71 4.30 22.62
C GLY A 196 12.02 4.42 21.83
N HIS A 197 13.20 4.20 22.42
CA HIS A 197 14.48 4.38 21.71
C HIS A 197 14.81 3.25 20.71
N ASP A 198 14.37 2.02 20.98
CA ASP A 198 14.63 0.88 20.09
C ASP A 198 13.75 0.94 18.83
N LEU A 199 12.59 1.58 18.96
CA LEU A 199 11.60 1.69 17.90
C LEU A 199 12.09 2.54 16.72
N GLU A 200 12.84 3.61 16.98
CA GLU A 200 13.36 4.48 15.92
C GLU A 200 14.40 3.76 15.06
N SER A 201 15.35 3.08 15.70
CA SER A 201 16.38 2.30 15.01
C SER A 201 15.76 1.18 14.17
N LEU A 202 14.74 0.50 14.71
CA LEU A 202 14.00 -0.53 14.00
C LEU A 202 13.21 0.03 12.81
N ALA A 203 12.54 1.18 12.98
CA ALA A 203 11.80 1.86 11.91
C ALA A 203 12.73 2.31 10.77
N ALA A 204 13.89 2.88 11.10
CA ALA A 204 14.91 3.28 10.14
C ALA A 204 15.45 2.06 9.36
N ALA A 205 15.74 0.96 10.07
CA ALA A 205 16.20 -0.28 9.46
C ALA A 205 15.13 -0.90 8.53
N TRP A 206 13.87 -0.95 8.97
CA TRP A 206 12.75 -1.41 8.14
C TRP A 206 12.62 -0.58 6.86
N TYR A 207 12.71 0.75 6.97
CA TYR A 207 12.62 1.65 5.84
C TYR A 207 13.76 1.43 4.84
N ALA A 208 14.99 1.31 5.34
CA ALA A 208 16.17 1.03 4.53
C ALA A 208 16.13 -0.36 3.85
N GLY A 209 15.37 -1.30 4.42
CA GLY A 209 15.04 -2.58 3.81
C GLY A 209 15.74 -3.79 4.45
N PRO A 210 15.61 -4.99 3.84
CA PRO A 210 15.93 -6.26 4.50
C PRO A 210 17.38 -6.38 4.94
N ALA A 211 18.30 -5.86 4.13
CA ALA A 211 19.72 -5.87 4.46
C ALA A 211 20.06 -5.00 5.67
N ALA A 212 19.27 -3.94 5.96
CA ALA A 212 19.46 -3.12 7.14
C ALA A 212 18.86 -3.78 8.38
N LEU A 213 17.67 -4.40 8.27
CA LEU A 213 17.06 -5.19 9.35
C LEU A 213 17.97 -6.34 9.80
N ALA A 214 18.59 -7.05 8.84
CA ALA A 214 19.49 -8.16 9.12
C ALA A 214 20.80 -7.75 9.82
N ARG A 215 21.13 -6.45 9.84
CA ARG A 215 22.32 -5.91 10.52
C ARG A 215 22.06 -5.45 11.95
N LEU A 216 20.81 -5.47 12.42
CA LEU A 216 20.51 -5.19 13.81
C LEU A 216 21.07 -6.31 14.69
N ASP A 217 21.50 -5.97 15.91
CA ASP A 217 22.05 -6.96 16.87
C ASP A 217 21.04 -8.08 17.17
N ALA A 218 19.75 -7.73 17.18
CA ALA A 218 18.63 -8.65 17.26
C ALA A 218 17.64 -8.33 16.13
N PRO A 219 17.74 -9.02 14.97
CA PRO A 219 16.79 -8.85 13.87
C PRO A 219 15.36 -9.20 14.34
N PRO A 220 14.36 -8.39 14.03
CA PRO A 220 12.98 -8.68 14.42
C PRO A 220 12.44 -9.90 13.67
N PRO A 221 11.48 -10.64 14.25
CA PRO A 221 10.63 -11.55 13.49
C PRO A 221 9.95 -10.82 12.32
N GLU A 222 9.67 -11.54 11.23
CA GLU A 222 9.04 -10.98 10.02
C GLU A 222 7.73 -10.26 10.34
N MET A 223 6.91 -10.86 11.20
CA MET A 223 5.63 -10.29 11.63
C MET A 223 5.80 -8.95 12.36
N LEU A 224 6.83 -8.83 13.19
CA LEU A 224 7.14 -7.58 13.87
C LEU A 224 7.61 -6.52 12.86
N ALA A 225 8.42 -6.88 11.88
CA ALA A 225 8.81 -5.96 10.80
C ALA A 225 7.59 -5.47 10.01
N GLU A 226 6.62 -6.35 9.73
CA GLU A 226 5.36 -5.97 9.08
C GLU A 226 4.53 -5.02 9.95
N LEU A 227 4.42 -5.29 11.25
CA LEU A 227 3.74 -4.41 12.20
C LEU A 227 4.33 -2.99 12.20
N ILE A 228 5.66 -2.87 12.17
CA ILE A 228 6.33 -1.57 12.03
C ILE A 228 5.95 -0.88 10.73
N GLY A 229 5.89 -1.61 9.62
CA GLY A 229 5.41 -1.07 8.35
C GLY A 229 3.99 -0.54 8.41
N LEU A 230 3.07 -1.27 9.04
CA LEU A 230 1.70 -0.83 9.29
C LEU A 230 1.66 0.44 10.15
N ALA A 231 2.49 0.51 11.19
CA ALA A 231 2.55 1.65 12.10
C ALA A 231 3.11 2.93 11.43
N LEU A 232 4.04 2.79 10.47
CA LEU A 232 4.61 3.92 9.73
C LEU A 232 3.75 4.37 8.53
N ARG A 233 2.83 3.52 8.06
CA ARG A 233 2.00 3.77 6.89
C ARG A 233 1.23 5.11 6.93
N PRO A 234 0.61 5.55 8.05
CA PRO A 234 -0.06 6.85 8.12
C PRO A 234 0.83 8.02 7.68
N SER A 235 2.08 8.08 8.17
CA SER A 235 3.02 9.14 7.81
C SER A 235 3.54 8.99 6.39
N LEU A 236 3.81 7.76 5.94
CA LEU A 236 4.22 7.49 4.56
C LEU A 236 3.13 7.87 3.55
N ARG A 237 1.85 7.64 3.87
CA ARG A 237 0.72 8.06 3.02
C ARG A 237 0.60 9.58 2.95
N ARG A 238 0.85 10.30 4.04
CA ARG A 238 0.93 11.78 4.00
C ARG A 238 2.05 12.27 3.10
N CYS A 239 3.20 11.62 3.10
CA CYS A 239 4.26 11.89 2.12
C CYS A 239 3.79 11.60 0.70
N ALA A 240 3.13 10.48 0.45
CA ALA A 240 2.62 10.15 -0.88
C ALA A 240 1.60 11.16 -1.41
N ASP A 241 0.69 11.63 -0.54
CA ASP A 241 -0.30 12.65 -0.89
C ASP A 241 0.36 13.99 -1.25
N ALA A 242 1.41 14.39 -0.52
CA ALA A 242 2.11 15.64 -0.75
C ALA A 242 2.97 15.58 -2.03
N PHE A 243 3.81 14.55 -2.16
CA PHE A 243 4.70 14.39 -3.31
C PHE A 243 3.93 14.08 -4.60
N GLY A 244 2.85 13.30 -4.54
CA GLY A 244 2.04 12.94 -5.69
C GLY A 244 1.35 14.12 -6.38
N ARG A 245 1.23 15.27 -5.69
CA ARG A 245 0.73 16.54 -6.26
C ARG A 245 1.84 17.40 -6.86
N ALA A 246 3.07 17.21 -6.41
CA ALA A 246 4.21 18.07 -6.73
C ALA A 246 5.15 17.49 -7.79
N VAL A 247 5.15 16.15 -7.97
CA VAL A 247 6.11 15.45 -8.82
C VAL A 247 5.38 14.63 -9.88
N ASP A 248 5.83 14.75 -11.13
CA ASP A 248 5.40 13.89 -12.22
C ASP A 248 6.22 12.59 -12.25
N TRP A 249 5.53 11.46 -12.08
CA TRP A 249 6.12 10.12 -12.13
C TRP A 249 6.14 9.52 -13.55
N SER A 250 5.71 10.26 -14.57
CA SER A 250 5.53 9.79 -15.94
C SER A 250 6.80 9.24 -16.58
N SER A 251 8.00 9.60 -16.12
CA SER A 251 9.28 9.07 -16.61
C SER A 251 9.75 7.82 -15.88
N TRP A 252 9.18 7.52 -14.70
CA TRP A 252 9.59 6.39 -13.89
C TRP A 252 8.96 5.09 -14.40
N ARG A 253 9.79 4.11 -14.78
CA ARG A 253 9.35 2.79 -15.26
C ARG A 253 10.02 1.64 -14.51
N ARG A 254 10.40 1.86 -13.24
CA ARG A 254 11.06 0.84 -12.43
C ARG A 254 10.06 0.12 -11.53
N GLY A 255 10.37 -1.12 -11.17
CA GLY A 255 9.55 -1.97 -10.32
C GLY A 255 9.50 -1.58 -8.85
N ARG A 256 10.23 -0.52 -8.43
CA ARG A 256 10.20 0.02 -7.06
C ARG A 256 9.53 1.39 -7.03
N CYS A 257 8.94 1.73 -5.89
CA CYS A 257 8.27 3.01 -5.68
C CYS A 257 9.26 4.18 -5.85
N PRO A 258 8.96 5.19 -6.69
CA PRO A 258 9.82 6.36 -6.86
C PRO A 258 9.88 7.26 -5.62
N LEU A 259 8.91 7.12 -4.71
CA LEU A 259 8.88 7.89 -3.47
C LEU A 259 9.73 7.23 -2.39
N CYS A 260 9.36 6.04 -1.93
CA CYS A 260 9.97 5.41 -0.74
C CYS A 260 10.82 4.17 -1.01
N GLY A 261 10.99 3.77 -2.29
CA GLY A 261 11.75 2.58 -2.68
C GLY A 261 11.06 1.24 -2.38
N GLY A 262 9.88 1.26 -1.75
CA GLY A 262 9.09 0.07 -1.45
C GLY A 262 8.64 -0.70 -2.70
N GLU A 263 8.32 -1.97 -2.50
CA GLU A 263 7.80 -2.85 -3.55
C GLU A 263 6.30 -2.60 -3.80
N PRO A 264 5.79 -2.94 -5.00
CA PRO A 264 4.36 -2.87 -5.28
C PRO A 264 3.62 -4.00 -4.56
N GLU A 265 2.49 -3.66 -3.94
CA GLU A 265 1.56 -4.63 -3.35
C GLU A 265 0.45 -4.99 -4.34
N LEU A 266 0.04 -4.01 -5.14
CA LEU A 266 -1.07 -4.13 -6.07
C LEU A 266 -0.76 -3.31 -7.33
N ALA A 267 -1.35 -3.69 -8.46
CA ALA A 267 -1.44 -2.85 -9.64
C ALA A 267 -2.89 -2.43 -9.90
N THR A 268 -3.08 -1.40 -10.71
CA THR A 268 -4.37 -1.11 -11.32
C THR A 268 -4.21 -0.92 -12.82
N ILE A 269 -5.14 -1.48 -13.59
CA ILE A 269 -5.24 -1.24 -15.02
C ILE A 269 -6.28 -0.14 -15.21
N THR A 270 -5.86 1.04 -15.62
CA THR A 270 -6.74 2.21 -15.78
C THR A 270 -7.73 2.00 -16.93
N PRO A 271 -8.80 2.82 -17.03
CA PRO A 271 -9.69 2.82 -18.19
C PRO A 271 -8.95 2.97 -19.53
N ASP A 272 -7.86 3.74 -19.56
CA ASP A 272 -6.98 3.93 -20.73
C ASP A 272 -5.99 2.76 -20.94
N ALA A 273 -6.23 1.62 -20.29
CA ALA A 273 -5.41 0.42 -20.34
C ALA A 273 -3.95 0.59 -19.86
N GLN A 274 -3.65 1.66 -19.12
CA GLN A 274 -2.33 1.84 -18.52
C GLN A 274 -2.20 1.03 -17.24
N ARG A 275 -1.03 0.42 -17.03
CA ARG A 275 -0.71 -0.24 -15.76
C ARG A 275 -0.02 0.72 -14.80
N LEU A 276 -0.67 0.98 -13.67
CA LEU A 276 -0.07 1.67 -12.54
C LEU A 276 0.24 0.68 -11.42
N LEU A 277 1.46 0.72 -10.88
CA LEU A 277 1.81 0.02 -9.65
C LEU A 277 1.38 0.85 -8.44
N ILE A 278 1.10 0.18 -7.32
CA ILE A 278 0.71 0.78 -6.05
C ILE A 278 1.64 0.23 -4.96
N CYS A 279 2.34 1.12 -4.26
CA CYS A 279 3.35 0.75 -3.26
C CYS A 279 2.69 0.14 -2.01
N GLY A 280 3.20 -0.98 -1.50
CA GLY A 280 2.68 -1.57 -0.24
C GLY A 280 3.04 -0.80 1.04
N ARG A 281 4.02 0.12 0.96
CA ARG A 281 4.44 0.95 2.09
C ARG A 281 3.67 2.27 2.18
N CYS A 282 3.71 3.06 1.10
CA CYS A 282 3.19 4.43 1.08
C CYS A 282 1.94 4.63 0.22
N HIS A 283 1.51 3.61 -0.53
CA HIS A 283 0.38 3.64 -1.46
C HIS A 283 0.51 4.66 -2.61
N ALA A 284 1.70 5.23 -2.82
CA ALA A 284 1.99 6.01 -4.03
C ALA A 284 1.77 5.15 -5.28
N ARG A 285 1.28 5.79 -6.34
CA ARG A 285 0.99 5.16 -7.63
C ARG A 285 1.97 5.66 -8.68
N TRP A 286 2.47 4.76 -9.52
CA TRP A 286 3.35 5.14 -10.63
C TRP A 286 3.13 4.26 -11.85
N PRO A 287 3.32 4.80 -13.07
CA PRO A 287 3.25 4.02 -14.30
C PRO A 287 4.34 2.96 -14.37
N PHE A 288 4.00 1.80 -14.91
CA PHE A 288 4.97 0.73 -15.16
C PHE A 288 4.63 0.02 -16.47
N HIS A 289 5.58 -0.76 -16.98
CA HIS A 289 5.39 -1.53 -18.20
C HIS A 289 4.17 -2.48 -18.09
N ASP A 290 3.38 -2.53 -19.14
CA ASP A 290 2.08 -3.24 -19.16
C ASP A 290 2.18 -4.70 -18.73
N TYR A 291 3.25 -5.39 -19.14
CA TYR A 291 3.40 -6.85 -18.94
C TYR A 291 4.69 -7.25 -18.23
N ALA A 292 5.62 -6.31 -17.98
CA ALA A 292 6.88 -6.69 -17.35
C ALA A 292 6.66 -7.13 -15.89
N CYS A 293 7.48 -8.04 -15.42
CA CYS A 293 7.53 -8.39 -14.02
C CYS A 293 8.18 -7.25 -13.22
N PRO A 294 7.51 -6.64 -12.23
CA PRO A 294 8.10 -5.56 -11.44
C PRO A 294 9.21 -6.03 -10.48
N HIS A 295 9.39 -7.34 -10.33
CA HIS A 295 10.40 -7.88 -9.41
C HIS A 295 11.73 -8.21 -10.10
N CYS A 296 11.71 -8.57 -11.39
CA CYS A 296 12.92 -8.95 -12.14
C CYS A 296 12.99 -8.38 -13.57
N ASP A 297 12.08 -7.46 -13.92
CA ASP A 297 11.97 -6.81 -15.24
C ASP A 297 11.80 -7.77 -16.43
N ASN A 298 11.44 -9.04 -16.19
CA ASN A 298 11.10 -9.97 -17.27
C ASN A 298 9.93 -9.44 -18.10
N ALA A 299 10.18 -9.13 -19.37
CA ALA A 299 9.20 -8.63 -20.33
C ALA A 299 8.73 -9.70 -21.34
N ASP A 300 9.24 -10.93 -21.24
CA ASP A 300 8.79 -12.04 -22.09
C ASP A 300 7.39 -12.52 -21.66
N LYS A 301 6.39 -12.16 -22.48
CA LYS A 301 4.97 -12.50 -22.25
C LYS A 301 4.74 -14.02 -22.16
N ALA A 302 5.54 -14.85 -22.84
CA ALA A 302 5.39 -16.30 -22.77
C ALA A 302 5.76 -16.87 -21.39
N ARG A 303 6.50 -16.08 -20.58
CA ARG A 303 6.91 -16.41 -19.21
C ARG A 303 6.13 -15.64 -18.15
N ILE A 304 5.03 -15.00 -18.55
CA ILE A 304 4.09 -14.34 -17.65
C ILE A 304 2.77 -15.10 -17.70
N THR A 305 2.53 -15.90 -16.67
CA THR A 305 1.25 -16.58 -16.48
C THR A 305 0.24 -15.60 -15.89
N SER A 306 -0.97 -15.53 -16.45
CA SER A 306 -2.03 -14.69 -15.88
C SER A 306 -3.33 -15.46 -15.68
N PHE A 307 -4.03 -15.15 -14.60
CA PHE A 307 -5.38 -15.66 -14.35
C PHE A 307 -6.22 -14.59 -13.63
N ALA A 308 -7.53 -14.64 -13.85
CA ALA A 308 -8.46 -13.64 -13.35
C ALA A 308 -9.37 -14.23 -12.25
N SER A 309 -9.89 -13.34 -11.39
CA SER A 309 -11.03 -13.66 -10.53
C SER A 309 -12.25 -14.00 -11.40
N ARG A 310 -13.21 -14.75 -10.83
CA ARG A 310 -14.41 -15.20 -11.55
C ARG A 310 -15.24 -14.05 -12.12
N ASP A 311 -15.27 -12.92 -11.41
CA ASP A 311 -15.97 -11.70 -11.80
C ASP A 311 -15.17 -10.80 -12.76
N GLY A 312 -13.94 -11.19 -13.10
CA GLY A 312 -13.04 -10.43 -13.97
C GLY A 312 -12.48 -9.14 -13.38
N ARG A 313 -12.84 -8.77 -12.14
CA ARG A 313 -12.41 -7.52 -11.49
C ARG A 313 -10.94 -7.50 -11.13
N TYR A 314 -10.36 -8.68 -10.89
CA TYR A 314 -8.98 -8.83 -10.49
C TYR A 314 -8.25 -9.77 -11.44
N ARG A 315 -6.98 -9.48 -11.66
CA ARG A 315 -6.07 -10.35 -12.39
C ARG A 315 -4.79 -10.52 -11.60
N LEU A 316 -4.20 -11.70 -11.62
CA LEU A 316 -2.90 -11.99 -11.04
C LEU A 316 -1.94 -12.32 -12.18
N TYR A 317 -0.74 -11.75 -12.13
CA TYR A 317 0.35 -11.97 -13.07
C TYR A 317 1.50 -12.66 -12.33
N GLY A 318 1.74 -13.95 -12.61
CA GLY A 318 2.87 -14.73 -12.12
C GLY A 318 4.02 -14.73 -13.13
N CYS A 319 5.24 -14.51 -12.65
CA CYS A 319 6.45 -14.52 -13.47
C CYS A 319 7.19 -15.85 -13.32
N ASP A 320 7.39 -16.58 -14.41
CA ASP A 320 8.15 -17.83 -14.40
C ASP A 320 9.66 -17.63 -14.30
N GLY A 321 10.13 -16.39 -14.44
CA GLY A 321 11.53 -16.00 -14.26
C GLY A 321 11.96 -15.97 -12.80
N CYS A 322 11.23 -15.24 -11.96
CA CYS A 322 11.55 -15.07 -10.54
C CYS A 322 10.58 -15.78 -9.60
N ARG A 323 9.55 -16.45 -10.14
CA ARG A 323 8.49 -17.13 -9.38
C ARG A 323 7.71 -16.18 -8.47
N ARG A 324 7.75 -14.87 -8.70
CA ARG A 324 6.93 -13.89 -7.98
C ARG A 324 5.66 -13.53 -8.74
N TYR A 325 4.64 -13.05 -8.04
CA TYR A 325 3.40 -12.58 -8.65
C TYR A 325 2.99 -11.18 -8.19
N LEU A 326 2.22 -10.49 -9.04
CA LEU A 326 1.54 -9.25 -8.65
C LEU A 326 0.07 -9.30 -9.05
N LYS A 327 -0.80 -8.92 -8.11
CA LYS A 327 -2.22 -8.74 -8.32
C LYS A 327 -2.53 -7.40 -8.97
N ALA A 328 -3.64 -7.31 -9.70
CA ALA A 328 -4.08 -6.10 -10.35
C ALA A 328 -5.61 -5.96 -10.26
N TYR A 329 -6.07 -4.75 -9.91
CA TYR A 329 -7.46 -4.34 -10.05
C TYR A 329 -7.71 -3.82 -11.48
N ASP A 330 -8.67 -4.40 -12.19
CA ASP A 330 -9.04 -4.00 -13.54
C ASP A 330 -10.09 -2.87 -13.48
N ALA A 331 -9.64 -1.62 -13.55
CA ALA A 331 -10.50 -0.46 -13.46
C ALA A 331 -11.20 -0.12 -14.79
N ARG A 332 -10.91 -0.83 -15.89
CA ARG A 332 -11.58 -0.61 -17.18
C ARG A 332 -13.07 -0.89 -17.14
N GLN A 333 -13.46 -1.84 -16.29
CA GLN A 333 -14.85 -2.21 -16.02
C GLN A 333 -15.23 -1.93 -14.55
N GLY A 334 -14.39 -1.16 -13.84
CA GLY A 334 -14.56 -0.86 -12.42
C GLY A 334 -15.53 0.28 -12.19
N THR A 335 -16.28 0.22 -11.09
CA THR A 335 -17.16 1.29 -10.64
C THR A 335 -16.49 2.24 -9.62
N ARG A 336 -15.27 1.91 -9.21
CA ARG A 336 -14.49 2.66 -8.21
C ARG A 336 -12.99 2.62 -8.53
N PRO A 337 -12.18 3.52 -7.96
CA PRO A 337 -10.73 3.35 -7.98
C PRO A 337 -10.28 2.10 -7.21
N ALA A 338 -9.04 1.66 -7.47
CA ALA A 338 -8.39 0.65 -6.64
C ALA A 338 -8.25 1.16 -5.20
N LEU A 339 -8.67 0.35 -4.23
CA LEU A 339 -8.58 0.57 -2.79
C LEU A 339 -7.74 -0.57 -2.22
N VAL A 340 -6.44 -0.34 -2.00
CA VAL A 340 -5.48 -1.39 -1.58
C VAL A 340 -6.02 -2.21 -0.41
N HIS A 341 -6.51 -1.54 0.63
CA HIS A 341 -7.11 -2.17 1.82
C HIS A 341 -8.28 -3.11 1.53
N VAL A 342 -9.06 -2.86 0.47
CA VAL A 342 -10.19 -3.70 0.06
C VAL A 342 -9.71 -4.78 -0.90
N ASP A 343 -8.98 -4.36 -1.93
CA ASP A 343 -8.57 -5.17 -3.07
C ASP A 343 -7.59 -6.26 -2.64
N SER A 344 -6.70 -5.99 -1.68
CA SER A 344 -5.79 -6.98 -1.11
C SER A 344 -6.55 -8.12 -0.41
N ILE A 345 -7.66 -7.83 0.28
CA ILE A 345 -8.52 -8.84 0.92
C ILE A 345 -9.39 -9.57 -0.11
N ALA A 346 -9.99 -8.85 -1.05
CA ALA A 346 -10.84 -9.44 -2.09
C ALA A 346 -10.08 -10.45 -2.98
N THR A 347 -8.75 -10.37 -2.99
CA THR A 347 -7.88 -11.18 -3.83
C THR A 347 -7.16 -12.30 -3.09
N LEU A 348 -7.41 -12.51 -1.79
CA LEU A 348 -6.84 -13.65 -1.05
C LEU A 348 -7.07 -15.02 -1.73
N PRO A 349 -8.21 -15.30 -2.42
CA PRO A 349 -8.37 -16.53 -3.19
C PRO A 349 -7.39 -16.65 -4.37
N LEU A 350 -7.00 -15.54 -4.99
CA LEU A 350 -5.99 -15.52 -6.05
C LEU A 350 -4.60 -15.81 -5.48
N ASP A 351 -4.28 -15.27 -4.30
CA ASP A 351 -3.02 -15.55 -3.60
C ASP A 351 -2.88 -17.05 -3.30
N ALA A 352 -3.94 -17.67 -2.77
CA ALA A 352 -3.99 -19.11 -2.53
C ALA A 352 -3.76 -19.92 -3.83
N ALA A 353 -4.39 -19.51 -4.94
CA ALA A 353 -4.22 -20.17 -6.24
C ALA A 353 -2.82 -19.99 -6.84
N ALA A 354 -2.15 -18.87 -6.56
CA ALA A 354 -0.77 -18.59 -6.96
C ALA A 354 0.24 -19.42 -6.16
N LEU A 355 0.06 -19.49 -4.84
CA LEU A 355 0.89 -20.30 -3.94
C LEU A 355 0.81 -21.79 -4.31
N GLN A 356 -0.38 -22.31 -4.62
CA GLN A 356 -0.55 -23.69 -5.10
C GLN A 356 0.19 -23.96 -6.42
N ARG A 357 0.39 -22.93 -7.24
CA ARG A 357 1.15 -22.99 -8.49
C ARG A 357 2.64 -22.74 -8.27
N GLY A 358 3.08 -22.54 -7.03
CA GLY A 358 4.47 -22.32 -6.62
C GLY A 358 4.99 -20.92 -6.91
N TYR A 359 4.11 -19.91 -7.02
CA TYR A 359 4.52 -18.51 -7.01
C TYR A 359 4.52 -17.95 -5.58
N GLN A 360 5.25 -16.86 -5.36
CA GLN A 360 5.33 -16.12 -4.10
C GLN A 360 5.03 -14.64 -4.35
N ALA A 361 4.59 -13.90 -3.32
CA ALA A 361 4.30 -12.47 -3.45
C ALA A 361 5.59 -11.64 -3.62
#